data_AF-A1HRR5-F1
#
_entry.id   AF-A1HRR5-F1
#
_cell.length_a   1.000
_cell.length_b   1.000
_cell.length_c   1.000
_cell.angle_alpha   90.00
_cell.angle_beta   90.00
_cell.angle_gamma   90.00
#
_symmetry.space_group_name_H-M   'P 1'
#
loop_
_entity.id
_entity.type
_entity.pdbx_description
1 polymer ?
#
loop_
_entity_poly.entity_id
_entity_poly.type
_entity_poly.pdbx_seq_one_letter_code
_entity_poly.pdbx_strand_id
1 'polypeptide(L)'
;MGRRFFFKRLRQLPAGPVMPLLPVVNPLQAVNPFYLLLNLQPVVRHGLNELTATNTRHVLFETAMIAYLMGVGYDYRTAMAIVESWELAETLKEGTLLLEQFQSTREDDEEGEN
;
A
#
# COMPACT_ATOMS: atom_id res chain seq x y z
N MET A 1 17.57 -3.04 8.58
CA MET A 1 16.47 -2.50 9.41
C MET A 1 15.18 -2.79 8.65
N GLY A 2 14.65 -4.00 8.80
CA GLY A 2 13.57 -4.50 7.95
C GLY A 2 12.22 -4.00 8.43
N ARG A 3 11.51 -3.25 7.58
CA ARG A 3 10.13 -2.82 7.81
C ARG A 3 9.24 -4.07 7.93
N ARG A 4 8.90 -4.43 9.17
CA ARG A 4 7.71 -5.24 9.49
C ARG A 4 6.56 -4.24 9.34
N PHE A 5 5.48 -4.53 8.63
CA PHE A 5 4.35 -5.35 9.06
C PHE A 5 3.34 -5.21 7.90
N PHE A 6 2.57 -6.24 7.50
CA PHE A 6 1.22 -5.99 6.97
C PHE A 6 0.36 -7.26 6.79
N PHE A 7 -0.31 -7.74 7.86
CA PHE A 7 -1.40 -8.74 7.71
C PHE A 7 -2.62 -8.49 8.58
N LYS A 8 -2.72 -7.34 9.25
CA LYS A 8 -3.95 -7.02 9.96
C LYS A 8 -4.74 -6.01 9.13
N ARG A 9 -5.84 -6.52 8.55
CA ARG A 9 -7.06 -5.77 8.25
C ARG A 9 -7.22 -5.26 6.80
N LEU A 10 -7.31 -6.19 5.85
CA LEU A 10 -8.14 -6.06 4.64
C LEU A 10 -9.66 -5.88 4.93
N ARG A 11 -10.04 -5.43 6.14
CA ARG A 11 -11.44 -5.47 6.62
C ARG A 11 -12.09 -4.11 6.82
N GLN A 12 -11.35 -3.00 6.79
CA GLN A 12 -11.94 -1.68 7.00
C GLN A 12 -11.19 -0.64 6.16
N LEU A 13 -11.82 -0.21 5.06
CA LEU A 13 -11.46 0.98 4.28
C LEU A 13 -12.09 2.20 4.98
N PRO A 14 -11.34 3.05 5.72
CA PRO A 14 -11.82 4.38 6.03
C PRO A 14 -11.69 5.29 4.82
N ALA A 15 -12.54 6.32 4.75
CA ALA A 15 -12.76 7.21 3.63
C ALA A 15 -11.48 7.75 2.95
N GLY A 16 -11.13 7.12 1.82
CA GLY A 16 -10.64 7.64 0.54
C GLY A 16 -9.51 8.69 0.47
N PRO A 17 -8.32 8.35 -0.06
CA PRO A 17 -7.51 9.32 -0.80
C PRO A 17 -8.16 9.63 -2.16
N VAL A 18 -7.93 10.85 -2.67
CA VAL A 18 -8.47 11.37 -3.94
C VAL A 18 -8.18 10.38 -5.07
N MET A 19 -9.21 9.64 -5.48
CA MET A 19 -9.16 8.77 -6.64
C MET A 19 -9.05 9.69 -7.87
N PRO A 20 -7.94 9.69 -8.64
CA PRO A 20 -7.93 10.39 -9.90
C PRO A 20 -9.05 9.79 -10.76
N LEU A 21 -9.88 10.67 -11.35
CA LEU A 21 -10.95 10.28 -12.25
C LEU A 21 -10.37 9.37 -13.34
N LEU A 22 -10.76 8.09 -13.33
CA LEU A 22 -10.32 7.08 -14.27
C LEU A 22 -10.55 7.55 -15.71
N PRO A 23 -9.55 7.50 -16.62
CA PRO A 23 -9.90 7.14 -17.98
C PRO A 23 -10.44 5.72 -17.90
N VAL A 24 -11.75 5.56 -18.07
CA VAL A 24 -12.40 4.25 -18.27
C VAL A 24 -11.85 3.70 -19.58
N VAL A 25 -10.69 3.06 -19.55
CA VAL A 25 -10.28 2.15 -20.61
C VAL A 25 -11.24 0.96 -20.54
N ASN A 26 -11.88 0.69 -21.66
CA ASN A 26 -12.98 -0.26 -21.81
C ASN A 26 -12.70 -1.57 -21.06
N PRO A 27 -13.59 -2.02 -20.15
CA PRO A 27 -13.42 -3.28 -19.40
C PRO A 27 -13.48 -4.54 -20.27
N LEU A 28 -13.68 -4.38 -21.58
CA LEU A 28 -13.70 -5.45 -22.58
C LEU A 28 -12.49 -5.45 -23.51
N GLN A 29 -11.48 -4.60 -23.27
CA GLN A 29 -10.19 -4.82 -23.92
C GLN A 29 -9.58 -6.06 -23.28
N ALA A 30 -9.82 -7.22 -23.90
CA ALA A 30 -9.05 -8.42 -23.68
C ALA A 30 -7.59 -8.06 -24.00
N VAL A 31 -6.88 -7.55 -22.99
CA VAL A 31 -5.43 -7.34 -23.08
C VAL A 31 -4.89 -8.72 -23.36
N ASN A 32 -4.28 -8.89 -24.53
CA ASN A 32 -3.62 -10.14 -24.88
C ASN A 32 -2.76 -10.56 -23.67
N PRO A 33 -2.98 -11.73 -23.05
CA PRO A 33 -2.27 -12.12 -21.84
C PRO A 33 -0.75 -12.01 -22.00
N PHE A 34 -0.24 -12.28 -23.21
CA PHE A 34 1.16 -12.11 -23.55
C PHE A 34 1.63 -10.65 -23.48
N TYR A 35 0.84 -9.72 -23.99
CA TYR A 35 1.14 -8.29 -23.92
C TYR A 35 1.11 -7.79 -22.48
N LEU A 36 0.17 -8.27 -21.65
CA LEU A 36 0.15 -7.98 -20.22
C LEU A 36 1.42 -8.50 -19.55
N LEU A 37 1.79 -9.77 -19.76
CA LEU A 37 2.99 -10.38 -19.17
C LEU A 37 4.28 -9.63 -19.54
N LEU A 38 4.39 -9.14 -20.78
CA LEU A 38 5.50 -8.28 -21.19
C LEU A 38 5.52 -6.95 -20.43
N ASN A 39 4.36 -6.33 -20.22
CA ASN A 39 4.25 -5.09 -19.48
C ASN A 39 4.47 -5.25 -17.97
N LEU A 40 4.42 -6.47 -17.42
CA LEU A 40 4.74 -6.74 -16.01
C LEU A 40 6.24 -6.80 -15.72
N GLN A 41 7.11 -6.79 -16.73
CA GLN A 41 8.56 -6.78 -16.52
C GLN A 41 9.06 -5.72 -15.53
N PRO A 42 8.62 -4.44 -15.57
CA PRO A 42 8.98 -3.45 -14.54
C PRO A 42 8.50 -3.85 -13.13
N VAL A 43 7.32 -4.45 -12.99
CA VAL A 43 6.78 -4.92 -11.71
C VAL A 43 7.64 -6.02 -11.10
N VAL A 44 8.00 -7.01 -11.92
CA VAL A 44 8.87 -8.12 -11.49
C VAL A 44 10.25 -7.59 -11.08
N ARG A 45 10.81 -6.65 -11.85
CA ARG A 45 12.11 -6.06 -11.52
C ARG A 45 12.07 -5.23 -10.24
N HIS A 46 10.99 -4.48 -10.02
CA HIS A 46 10.76 -3.76 -8.77
C HIS A 46 10.72 -4.72 -7.58
N GLY A 47 9.90 -5.77 -7.66
CA GLY A 47 9.81 -6.78 -6.60
C GLY A 47 11.15 -7.46 -6.33
N LEU A 48 11.92 -7.83 -7.36
CA LEU A 48 13.24 -8.43 -7.15
C LEU A 48 14.23 -7.50 -6.43
N ASN A 49 14.17 -6.19 -6.70
CA ASN A 49 15.00 -5.21 -6.01
C ASN A 49 14.60 -5.08 -4.52
N GLU A 50 13.29 -5.01 -4.27
CA GLU A 50 12.67 -4.95 -2.94
C GLU A 50 13.01 -6.15 -2.05
N LEU A 51 13.12 -7.36 -2.62
CA LEU A 51 13.45 -8.59 -1.87
C LEU A 51 14.76 -8.50 -1.07
N THR A 52 15.69 -7.64 -1.49
CA THR A 52 16.97 -7.46 -0.78
C THR A 52 16.82 -6.60 0.49
N ALA A 53 15.75 -5.81 0.59
CA ALA A 53 15.53 -4.83 1.64
C ALA A 53 14.38 -5.19 2.59
N THR A 54 13.41 -5.98 2.15
CA THR A 54 12.14 -6.20 2.87
C THR A 54 11.74 -7.69 2.96
N ASN A 55 10.58 -7.97 3.57
CA ASN A 55 10.09 -9.33 3.74
C ASN A 55 9.52 -9.87 2.42
N THR A 56 9.92 -11.08 2.01
CA THR A 56 9.42 -11.75 0.79
C THR A 56 7.91 -11.72 0.64
N ARG A 57 7.17 -11.90 1.74
CA ARG A 57 5.71 -11.87 1.72
C ARG A 57 5.17 -10.50 1.35
N HIS A 58 5.78 -9.42 1.84
CA HIS A 58 5.38 -8.06 1.52
C HIS A 58 5.55 -7.78 0.03
N VAL A 59 6.76 -8.06 -0.49
CA VAL A 59 7.09 -7.88 -1.90
C VAL A 59 6.16 -8.66 -2.84
N LEU A 60 5.82 -9.91 -2.50
CA LEU A 60 4.91 -10.71 -3.33
C LEU A 60 3.51 -10.09 -3.41
N PHE A 61 3.02 -9.54 -2.30
CA PHE A 61 1.71 -8.87 -2.28
C PHE A 61 1.75 -7.55 -3.05
N GLU A 62 2.78 -6.73 -2.85
CA GLU A 62 2.98 -5.48 -3.57
C GLU A 62 3.03 -5.73 -5.09
N THR A 63 3.86 -6.69 -5.52
CA THR A 63 3.98 -7.15 -6.91
C THR A 63 2.62 -7.57 -7.48
N ALA A 64 1.83 -8.35 -6.71
CA ALA A 64 0.51 -8.81 -7.14
C ALA A 64 -0.51 -7.67 -7.26
N MET A 65 -0.49 -6.70 -6.34
CA MET A 65 -1.40 -5.55 -6.35
C MET A 65 -1.09 -4.61 -7.52
N ILE A 66 0.18 -4.30 -7.77
CA ILE A 66 0.59 -3.50 -8.93
C ILE A 66 0.18 -4.21 -10.23
N ALA A 67 0.43 -5.51 -10.36
CA ALA A 67 0.04 -6.29 -11.53
C ALA A 67 -1.49 -6.30 -11.77
N TYR A 68 -2.28 -6.39 -10.70
CA TYR A 68 -3.74 -6.29 -10.77
C TYR A 68 -4.19 -4.93 -11.28
N LEU A 69 -3.67 -3.83 -10.72
CA LEU A 69 -4.01 -2.47 -11.15
C LEU A 69 -3.63 -2.23 -12.62
N MET A 70 -2.49 -2.77 -13.06
CA MET A 70 -2.11 -2.75 -14.48
C MET A 70 -3.09 -3.52 -15.37
N GLY A 71 -3.59 -4.68 -14.91
CA GLY A 71 -4.63 -5.43 -15.62
C GLY A 71 -5.99 -4.74 -15.67
N VAL A 72 -6.27 -3.83 -14.72
CA VAL A 72 -7.47 -2.98 -14.69
C VAL A 72 -7.33 -1.73 -15.57
N GLY A 73 -6.10 -1.41 -16.04
CA GLY A 73 -5.84 -0.35 -17.01
C GLY A 73 -5.00 0.82 -16.51
N TYR A 74 -4.45 0.75 -15.29
CA TYR A 74 -3.47 1.73 -14.82
C TYR A 74 -2.11 1.50 -15.47
N ASP A 75 -1.37 2.58 -15.78
CA ASP A 75 0.04 2.43 -16.13
C ASP A 75 0.87 2.06 -14.88
N TYR A 76 2.07 1.51 -15.11
CA TYR A 76 2.96 1.03 -14.04
C TYR A 76 3.22 2.08 -12.94
N ARG A 77 3.49 3.34 -13.31
CA ARG A 77 3.85 4.38 -12.33
C ARG A 77 2.66 4.74 -11.46
N THR A 78 1.48 4.86 -12.07
CA THR A 78 0.24 5.13 -11.34
C THR A 78 -0.12 3.96 -10.42
N ALA A 79 -0.04 2.72 -10.91
CA ALA A 79 -0.31 1.53 -10.11
C ALA A 79 0.62 1.42 -8.89
N MET A 80 1.93 1.64 -9.10
CA MET A 80 2.93 1.66 -8.03
C MET A 80 2.65 2.76 -7.00
N ALA A 81 2.40 3.99 -7.42
CA ALA A 81 2.10 5.10 -6.50
C ALA A 81 0.83 4.87 -5.68
N ILE A 82 -0.19 4.22 -6.26
CA ILE A 82 -1.40 3.82 -5.52
C ILE A 82 -1.05 2.84 -4.41
N VAL A 83 -0.28 1.79 -4.73
CA VAL A 83 0.10 0.77 -3.76
C VAL A 83 0.99 1.36 -2.65
N GLU A 84 1.99 2.17 -2.98
CA GLU A 84 2.83 2.88 -2.01
C GLU A 84 2.02 3.79 -1.08
N SER A 85 0.95 4.43 -1.61
CA SER A 85 0.08 5.29 -0.80
C SER A 85 -0.68 4.53 0.28
N TRP A 86 -0.96 3.24 0.06
CA TRP A 86 -1.62 2.40 1.05
C TRP A 86 -0.70 2.13 2.26
N GLU A 87 0.61 1.96 2.02
CA GLU A 87 1.62 1.78 3.08
C GLU A 87 1.82 3.05 3.93
N LEU A 88 1.75 4.21 3.29
CA LEU A 88 1.89 5.50 3.98
C LEU A 88 0.70 5.80 4.88
N ALA A 89 -0.52 5.43 4.46
CA ALA A 89 -1.73 5.59 5.26
C ALA A 89 -1.70 4.74 6.56
N GLU A 90 -1.01 3.61 6.54
CA GLU A 90 -0.83 2.74 7.70
C GLU A 90 0.18 3.30 8.69
N THR A 91 1.33 3.73 8.18
CA THR A 91 2.37 4.36 8.99
C THR A 91 1.82 5.59 9.73
N LEU A 92 0.99 6.39 9.06
CA LEU A 92 0.36 7.56 9.66
C LEU A 92 -0.62 7.18 10.79
N LYS A 93 -1.45 6.14 10.59
CA LYS A 93 -2.38 5.68 11.63
C LYS A 93 -1.67 5.12 12.85
N GLU A 94 -0.61 4.34 12.65
CA GLU A 94 0.20 3.83 13.75
C GLU A 94 0.85 4.97 14.54
N GLY A 95 1.41 5.97 13.86
CA GLY A 95 1.95 7.17 14.52
C GLY A 95 0.88 7.95 15.29
N THR A 96 -0.33 8.07 14.75
CA THR A 96 -1.43 8.79 15.41
C THR A 96 -1.90 8.06 16.67
N LEU A 97 -2.06 6.73 16.62
CA LEU A 97 -2.44 5.93 17.78
C LEU A 97 -1.40 5.97 18.91
N LEU A 98 -0.11 6.03 18.56
CA LEU A 98 0.95 6.18 19.55
C LEU A 98 0.92 7.56 20.22
N LEU A 99 0.64 8.62 19.47
CA LEU A 99 0.52 9.97 20.04
C LEU A 99 -0.68 10.09 20.99
N GLU A 100 -1.81 9.47 20.68
CA GLU A 100 -2.97 9.42 21.58
C GLU A 100 -2.67 8.65 22.87
N GLN A 101 -1.95 7.52 22.79
CA GLN A 101 -1.54 6.76 23.97
C GLN A 101 -0.56 7.53 24.87
N PHE A 102 0.37 8.28 24.28
CA PHE A 102 1.32 9.12 25.01
C PHE A 102 0.66 10.33 25.68
N GLN A 103 -0.36 10.93 25.05
CA GLN A 103 -1.11 12.05 25.66
C GLN A 103 -1.96 11.56 26.83
N SER A 104 -2.63 10.41 26.69
CA SER A 104 -3.44 9.82 27.76
C SER A 104 -2.61 9.43 29.00
N THR A 105 -1.38 8.93 28.83
CA THR A 105 -0.53 8.58 29.99
C THR A 105 0.06 9.79 30.70
N ARG A 106 0.14 10.95 30.04
CA ARG A 106 0.68 12.17 30.63
C ARG A 106 -0.33 12.92 31.50
N GLU A 107 -1.62 12.75 31.23
CA GLU A 107 -2.70 13.38 32.02
C GLU A 107 -2.96 12.64 33.34
N ASP A 108 -2.68 11.34 33.41
CA ASP A 108 -2.86 10.52 34.62
C ASP A 108 -1.81 10.79 35.73
N ASP A 109 -0.66 11.38 35.37
CA ASP A 109 0.45 11.65 36.30
C ASP A 109 0.33 13.02 37.01
N GLU A 110 -0.55 13.93 36.55
CA GLU A 110 -0.70 15.27 37.13
C GLU A 110 -1.87 15.39 38.15
N GLU A 111 -2.72 14.37 38.31
CA GLU A 111 -3.84 14.39 39.29
C GLU A 111 -3.51 13.77 40.67
N GLY A 112 -2.28 13.27 40.87
CA GLY A 112 -1.87 12.57 42.10
C GLY A 112 -1.27 13.43 43.22
N GLU A 113 -1.15 14.75 43.05
CA GLU A 113 -0.47 15.63 44.02
C GLU A 113 -1.39 16.77 44.48
N ASN A 114 -2.34 16.44 45.37
CA ASN A 114 -3.06 17.40 46.23
C ASN A 114 -3.40 16.78 47.59
#